data_AF-I7F388-F1
#
_entry.id   AF-I7F388-F1
#
_cell.length_a   1.000
_cell.length_b   1.000
_cell.length_c   1.000
_cell.angle_alpha   90.00
_cell.angle_beta   90.00
_cell.angle_gamma   90.00
#
_symmetry.space_group_name_H-M   'P 1'
#
loop_
_entity.id
_entity.type
_entity.pdbx_description
1 polymer ?
#
loop_
_entity_poly.entity_id
_entity_poly.type
_entity_poly.pdbx_seq_one_letter_code
_entity_poly.pdbx_strand_id
1 'polypeptide(L)'
;LHTCLRVSGCELLSDGSVRGSEQYGYDGRDHISFDLGSGRFVAADSIAEITRRRWEQDETVAEHWTNYLKHICPESLRKYVGYGQK
;
A
#
# COMPACT_ATOMS: atom_id res chain seq x y z
N LEU A 1 24.96 -1.66 -6.69
CA LEU A 1 23.69 -2.06 -7.34
C LEU A 1 22.77 -2.51 -6.22
N HIS A 2 21.55 -1.97 -6.16
CA HIS A 2 20.55 -2.30 -5.15
C HIS A 2 19.25 -2.74 -5.84
N THR A 3 18.43 -3.52 -5.16
CA THR A 3 17.13 -3.97 -5.67
C THR A 3 16.01 -3.36 -4.83
N CYS A 4 15.01 -2.80 -5.49
CA CYS A 4 13.78 -2.32 -4.85
C CYS A 4 12.63 -3.24 -5.26
N LEU A 5 11.91 -3.77 -4.28
CA LEU A 5 10.67 -4.51 -4.48
C LEU A 5 9.50 -3.69 -3.93
N ARG A 6 8.40 -3.69 -4.70
CA ARG A 6 7.14 -3.07 -4.31
C ARG A 6 6.05 -4.13 -4.27
N VAL A 7 5.30 -4.19 -3.17
CA VAL A 7 4.14 -5.07 -3.00
C VAL A 7 2.93 -4.23 -2.60
N SER A 8 1.91 -4.24 -3.45
CA SER A 8 0.68 -3.47 -3.27
C SER A 8 -0.52 -4.39 -3.43
N GLY A 9 -1.54 -4.22 -2.58
CA GLY A 9 -2.75 -5.02 -2.70
C GLY A 9 -3.85 -4.62 -1.73
N CYS A 10 -5.03 -5.15 -1.99
CA CYS A 10 -6.21 -4.99 -1.16
C CYS A 10 -6.95 -6.33 -0.99
N GLU A 11 -7.68 -6.43 0.11
CA GLU A 11 -8.52 -7.55 0.48
C GLU A 11 -9.95 -7.05 0.71
N LEU A 12 -10.92 -7.73 0.09
CA LEU A 12 -12.35 -7.47 0.30
C LEU A 12 -12.84 -8.41 1.41
N LEU A 13 -13.25 -7.83 2.53
CA LEU A 13 -13.75 -8.59 3.68
C LEU A 13 -15.26 -8.86 3.55
N SER A 14 -15.73 -9.86 4.30
CA SER A 14 -17.14 -10.29 4.29
C SER A 14 -18.11 -9.24 4.82
N ASP A 15 -17.64 -8.34 5.68
CA ASP A 15 -18.41 -7.20 6.20
C ASP A 15 -18.49 -6.02 5.22
N GLY A 16 -17.90 -6.16 4.02
CA GLY A 16 -17.86 -5.13 2.99
C GLY A 16 -16.74 -4.11 3.16
N SER A 17 -15.93 -4.23 4.22
CA SER A 17 -14.75 -3.38 4.42
C SER A 17 -13.60 -3.80 3.49
N VAL A 18 -12.66 -2.88 3.29
CA VAL A 18 -11.47 -3.09 2.46
C VAL A 18 -10.24 -2.91 3.33
N ARG A 19 -9.37 -3.91 3.35
CA ARG A 19 -8.00 -3.77 3.86
C ARG A 19 -7.07 -3.57 2.68
N GLY A 20 -6.00 -2.82 2.86
CA GLY A 20 -5.01 -2.63 1.81
C GLY A 20 -3.71 -2.12 2.36
N SER A 21 -2.63 -2.44 1.67
CA SER A 21 -1.30 -1.99 2.02
C SER A 21 -0.42 -1.80 0.80
N GLU A 22 0.54 -0.89 0.92
CA GLU A 22 1.65 -0.69 0.00
C GLU A 22 2.96 -0.90 0.76
N GLN A 23 3.89 -1.68 0.24
CA GLN A 23 5.13 -2.04 0.93
C GLN A 23 6.32 -1.94 -0.02
N TYR A 24 7.40 -1.33 0.48
CA TYR A 24 8.67 -1.21 -0.21
C TYR A 24 9.75 -1.92 0.60
N GLY A 25 10.53 -2.75 -0.09
CA GLY A 25 11.71 -3.41 0.46
C GLY A 25 12.94 -3.17 -0.41
N TYR A 26 14.10 -3.02 0.21
CA TYR A 26 15.39 -2.83 -0.46
C TYR A 26 16.35 -3.96 -0.10
N ASP A 27 16.99 -4.54 -1.11
CA ASP A 27 17.95 -5.65 -0.97
C ASP A 27 17.42 -6.81 -0.13
N GLY A 28 16.13 -7.14 -0.29
CA GLY A 28 15.46 -8.22 0.43
C GLY A 28 15.09 -7.89 1.88
N ARG A 29 15.21 -6.64 2.31
CA ARG A 29 14.78 -6.17 3.65
C ARG A 29 13.63 -5.19 3.54
N ASP A 30 12.71 -5.26 4.51
CA ASP A 30 11.64 -4.29 4.64
C ASP A 30 12.21 -2.89 4.83
N HIS A 31 11.55 -1.89 4.24
CA HIS A 31 11.97 -0.50 4.33
C HIS A 31 10.83 0.38 4.81
N ILE A 32 9.74 0.49 4.06
CA ILE A 32 8.60 1.33 4.46
C ILE A 32 7.29 0.71 3.97
N SER A 33 6.25 0.81 4.78
CA SER A 33 4.90 0.36 4.41
C SER A 33 3.85 1.42 4.69
N PHE A 34 2.78 1.44 3.92
CA PHE A 34 1.56 2.19 4.17
C PHE A 34 0.42 1.21 4.44
N ASP A 35 -0.33 1.42 5.51
CA ASP A 35 -1.51 0.63 5.86
C ASP A 35 -2.78 1.49 5.72
N LEU A 36 -3.75 1.01 4.94
CA LEU A 36 -5.00 1.73 4.69
C LEU A 36 -5.83 1.89 5.97
N GLY A 37 -5.78 0.91 6.88
CA GLY A 37 -6.59 0.93 8.11
C GLY A 37 -6.19 2.07 9.04
N SER A 38 -4.90 2.31 9.18
CA SER A 38 -4.33 3.41 9.96
C SER A 38 -4.17 4.70 9.17
N GLY A 39 -4.05 4.62 7.84
CA GLY A 39 -3.75 5.75 6.96
C GLY A 39 -2.35 6.31 7.17
N ARG A 40 -1.41 5.49 7.67
CA ARG A 40 -0.08 5.93 8.10
C ARG A 40 1.03 5.10 7.48
N PHE A 41 2.18 5.74 7.36
CA PHE A 41 3.42 5.07 7.01
C PHE A 41 4.10 4.50 8.25
N VAL A 42 4.66 3.31 8.09
CA VAL A 42 5.48 2.62 9.09
C VAL A 42 6.86 2.40 8.49
N ALA A 43 7.87 3.02 9.09
CA ALA A 43 9.27 2.80 8.71
C ALA A 43 9.80 1.54 9.41
N ALA A 44 10.55 0.73 8.68
CA ALA A 44 11.16 -0.50 9.21
C ALA A 44 12.44 -0.22 10.01
N ASP A 45 13.18 0.84 9.67
CA ASP A 45 14.42 1.24 10.32
C ASP A 45 14.64 2.77 10.32
N SER A 46 15.75 3.21 10.93
CA SER A 46 16.10 4.63 11.03
C SER A 46 16.43 5.27 9.67
N ILE A 47 16.78 4.50 8.65
CA ILE A 47 17.03 5.01 7.30
C ILE A 47 15.68 5.27 6.62
N ALA A 48 14.73 4.35 6.77
CA ALA A 48 13.36 4.49 6.28
C ALA A 48 12.58 5.64 6.93
N GLU A 49 12.94 6.04 8.16
CA GLU A 49 12.39 7.22 8.83
C GLU A 49 12.59 8.51 8.02
N ILE A 50 13.68 8.61 7.26
CA ILE A 50 13.93 9.75 6.37
C ILE A 50 12.87 9.78 5.25
N THR A 51 12.61 8.63 4.63
CA THR A 51 11.58 8.47 3.59
C THR A 51 10.19 8.77 4.16
N ARG A 52 9.88 8.21 5.34
CA ARG A 52 8.61 8.43 6.02
C ARG A 52 8.32 9.90 6.25
N ARG A 53 9.26 10.64 6.85
CA ARG A 53 9.09 12.08 7.10
C ARG A 53 8.87 12.87 5.82
N ARG A 54 9.61 12.53 4.76
CA ARG A 54 9.45 13.18 3.45
C ARG A 54 8.06 12.94 2.87
N TRP A 55 7.55 11.71 2.95
CA TRP A 55 6.22 11.38 2.44
C TRP A 55 5.09 11.89 3.32
N GLU A 56 5.27 11.96 4.64
CA GLU A 56 4.28 12.55 5.55
C GLU A 56 4.24 14.09 5.43
N GLN A 57 5.34 14.74 5.05
CA GLN A 57 5.36 16.18 4.73
C GLN A 57 4.69 16.49 3.38
N ASP A 58 4.66 15.52 2.47
CA ASP A 58 3.98 15.62 1.20
C ASP A 58 2.60 14.97 1.33
N GLU A 59 1.61 15.77 1.75
CA GLU A 59 0.24 15.32 2.01
C GLU A 59 -0.39 14.54 0.83
N THR A 60 0.12 14.74 -0.39
CA THR A 60 -0.38 14.09 -1.60
C THR A 60 -0.05 12.58 -1.65
N VAL A 61 1.03 12.14 -1.00
CA VAL A 61 1.47 10.74 -1.10
C VAL A 61 0.54 9.82 -0.32
N ALA A 62 0.15 10.22 0.91
CA ALA A 62 -0.80 9.46 1.71
C ALA A 62 -2.19 9.43 1.05
N GLU A 63 -2.64 10.55 0.49
CA GLU A 63 -3.91 10.63 -0.24
C GLU A 63 -3.90 9.72 -1.47
N HIS A 64 -2.81 9.73 -2.25
CA HIS A 64 -2.65 8.89 -3.43
C HIS A 64 -2.82 7.40 -3.10
N TRP A 65 -2.10 6.90 -2.08
CA TRP A 65 -2.20 5.50 -1.67
C TRP A 65 -3.55 5.17 -1.06
N THR A 66 -4.13 6.09 -0.29
CA THR A 66 -5.49 5.94 0.24
C THR A 66 -6.50 5.77 -0.90
N ASN A 67 -6.46 6.64 -1.91
CA ASN A 67 -7.35 6.59 -3.05
C ASN A 67 -7.19 5.28 -3.84
N TYR A 68 -5.95 4.88 -4.13
CA TYR A 68 -5.67 3.64 -4.85
C TYR A 68 -6.19 2.41 -4.09
N LEU A 69 -5.83 2.27 -2.81
CA LEU A 69 -6.18 1.09 -2.01
C LEU A 69 -7.66 1.02 -1.66
N LYS A 70 -8.32 2.18 -1.48
CA LYS A 70 -9.74 2.26 -1.12
C LYS A 70 -10.68 2.09 -2.31
N HIS A 71 -10.28 2.53 -3.50
CA HIS A 71 -11.18 2.59 -4.66
C HIS A 71 -10.68 1.75 -5.84
N ILE A 72 -9.48 2.05 -6.35
CA ILE A 72 -8.98 1.48 -7.60
C ILE A 72 -8.70 -0.02 -7.47
N CYS A 73 -8.02 -0.41 -6.38
CA CYS A 73 -7.69 -1.80 -6.12
C CYS A 73 -8.96 -2.69 -5.98
N PRO A 74 -9.93 -2.38 -5.10
CA PRO A 74 -11.11 -3.23 -4.93
C PRO A 74 -12.01 -3.25 -6.18
N GLU A 75 -12.09 -2.15 -6.94
CA GLU A 75 -12.79 -2.15 -8.23
C GLU A 75 -12.14 -3.12 -9.23
N SER A 76 -10.82 -3.04 -9.36
CA SER A 76 -10.05 -3.94 -10.22
C SER A 76 -10.21 -5.40 -9.80
N LEU A 77 -10.13 -5.68 -8.49
CA LEU A 77 -10.29 -7.03 -7.95
C LEU A 77 -11.67 -7.62 -8.28
N ARG A 78 -12.76 -6.87 -8.06
CA ARG A 78 -14.12 -7.30 -8.42
C ARG A 78 -14.24 -7.59 -9.91
N LYS A 79 -13.65 -6.74 -10.76
CA LYS A 79 -13.67 -6.91 -12.22
C LYS A 79 -12.99 -8.20 -12.65
N TYR A 80 -11.77 -8.47 -12.18
CA TYR A 80 -11.01 -9.66 -12.59
C TYR A 80 -11.56 -10.95 -12.00
N VAL A 81 -12.02 -10.94 -10.74
CA VAL A 81 -12.73 -12.10 -10.16
C VAL A 81 -14.00 -12.40 -10.97
N GLY A 82 -14.76 -11.37 -11.35
CA GLY A 82 -15.95 -11.54 -12.18
C GLY A 82 -15.67 -12.12 -13.58
N TYR A 83 -14.46 -11.94 -14.13
CA TYR A 83 -14.06 -12.60 -15.37
C TYR A 83 -13.75 -14.09 -15.20
N GLY A 84 -13.23 -14.51 -14.04
CA GLY A 84 -12.94 -15.92 -13.75
C GLY A 84 -14.14 -16.75 -13.28
N GLN A 85 -15.26 -16.10 -12.95
CA GLN A 85 -16.52 -16.75 -12.57
C GLN A 85 -17.48 -16.97 -13.76
N LYS A 86 -17.07 -16.57 -14.97
CA LYS A 86 -17.75 -16.89 -16.23
C LYS A 86 -17.15 -18.13 -16.84
#